data_AF-A0A357TIA1-F1
#
_entry.id   AF-A0A357TIA1-F1
#
_cell.length_a   1.000
_cell.length_b   1.000
_cell.length_c   1.000
_cell.angle_alpha   90.00
_cell.angle_beta   90.00
_cell.angle_gamma   90.00
#
_symmetry.space_group_name_H-M   'P 1'
#
loop_
_entity.id
_entity.type
_entity.pdbx_description
1 polymer ?
#
loop_
_entity_poly.entity_id
_entity_poly.type
_entity_poly.pdbx_seq_one_letter_code
_entity_poly.pdbx_strand_id
1 'polypeptide(L)' 'MAIKINRKLTAKKLVPKLERFFDLSGRKILAIEKSWRSAKGTPVFTEKGQYTTRGWTEWT' A
#
# COMPACT_ATOMS: atom_id res chain seq x y z
N MET A 1 -3.73 -29.88 18.59
CA MET A 1 -2.40 -29.33 18.24
C MET A 1 -2.19 -28.04 19.03
N ALA A 2 -1.11 -27.90 19.78
CA ALA A 2 -0.81 -26.68 20.52
C ALA A 2 -0.14 -25.63 19.60
N ILE A 3 -0.61 -24.38 19.64
CA ILE A 3 0.02 -23.26 18.93
C ILE A 3 1.37 -22.97 19.58
N LYS A 4 2.47 -23.04 18.81
CA LYS A 4 3.83 -22.76 19.30
C LYS A 4 4.16 -21.27 19.10
N ILE A 5 4.25 -20.53 20.19
CA ILE A 5 4.61 -19.11 20.17
C ILE A 5 6.10 -18.95 19.87
N ASN A 6 6.44 -18.12 18.88
CA ASN A 6 7.81 -17.71 18.61
C ASN A 6 8.22 -16.52 19.50
N ARG A 7 8.85 -16.82 20.64
CA ARG A 7 9.34 -15.82 21.60
C ARG A 7 10.52 -14.97 21.12
N LYS A 8 11.11 -15.29 19.97
CA LYS A 8 12.21 -14.51 19.38
C LYS A 8 11.71 -13.36 18.50
N LEU A 9 10.40 -13.23 18.25
CA LEU A 9 9.84 -12.11 17.50
C LEU A 9 9.90 -10.84 18.33
N THR A 10 10.34 -9.75 17.72
CA THR A 10 10.35 -8.41 18.32
C THR A 10 9.97 -7.39 17.25
N ALA A 11 9.37 -6.26 17.65
CA ALA A 11 8.99 -5.20 16.71
C ALA A 11 10.19 -4.70 15.88
N LYS A 12 11.39 -4.64 16.48
CA LYS A 12 12.63 -4.23 15.80
C LYS A 12 12.96 -5.08 14.56
N LYS A 13 12.53 -6.35 14.53
CA LYS A 13 12.75 -7.23 13.37
C LYS A 13 11.93 -6.83 12.14
N LEU A 14 10.96 -5.94 12.28
CA LEU A 14 10.17 -5.42 11.16
C LEU A 14 10.86 -4.27 10.43
N VAL A 15 11.84 -3.61 11.06
CA VAL A 15 12.47 -2.39 10.52
C VAL A 15 12.93 -2.53 9.07
N PRO A 16 13.70 -3.56 8.67
CA PRO A 16 14.14 -3.68 7.27
C PRO A 16 13.00 -3.88 6.28
N LYS A 17 11.91 -4.53 6.70
CA LYS A 17 10.71 -4.72 5.87
C LYS A 17 9.93 -3.42 5.72
N LEU A 18 9.83 -2.64 6.79
CA LEU A 18 9.16 -1.35 6.79
C LEU A 18 9.93 -0.33 5.95
N GLU A 19 11.26 -0.28 6.06
CA GLU A 19 12.10 0.57 5.20
C GLU A 19 11.85 0.29 3.73
N ARG A 20 11.89 -0.99 3.32
CA ARG A 20 11.58 -1.39 1.94
C ARG A 20 10.15 -1.03 1.54
N PHE A 21 9.19 -1.25 2.44
CA PHE A 21 7.78 -0.93 2.19
C PHE A 21 7.59 0.57 1.93
N PHE A 22 8.17 1.43 2.78
CA PHE A 22 8.04 2.88 2.65
C PHE A 22 8.82 3.43 1.47
N ASP A 23 10.01 2.90 1.16
CA ASP A 23 10.77 3.28 -0.03
C ASP A 23 9.96 3.04 -1.32
N LEU A 24 9.36 1.85 -1.47
CA LEU A 24 8.54 1.52 -2.63
C LEU A 24 7.23 2.31 -2.67
N SER A 25 6.57 2.46 -1.51
CA SER A 25 5.28 3.15 -1.43
C SER A 25 5.41 4.64 -1.69
N GLY A 26 6.42 5.28 -1.10
CA GLY A 26 6.68 6.72 -1.28
C GLY A 26 6.92 7.08 -2.74
N ARG A 27 7.76 6.32 -3.44
CA ARG A 27 8.00 6.50 -4.89
C ARG A 27 6.71 6.40 -5.71
N LYS A 28 5.82 5.46 -5.38
CA LYS A 28 4.54 5.29 -6.06
C LYS A 28 3.56 6.44 -5.77
N ILE A 29 3.45 6.87 -4.52
CA ILE A 29 2.58 8.00 -4.13
C ILE A 29 2.98 9.26 -4.91
N LEU A 30 4.27 9.60 -4.95
CA LEU A 30 4.77 10.74 -5.71
C LEU A 30 4.53 10.60 -7.22
N ALA A 31 4.65 9.40 -7.77
CA ALA A 31 4.35 9.15 -9.18
C ALA A 31 2.85 9.34 -9.51
N ILE A 32 1.96 8.92 -8.60
CA ILE A 32 0.51 9.15 -8.73
C ILE A 32 0.23 10.65 -8.66
N GLU A 33 0.74 11.34 -7.64
CA GLU A 33 0.54 12.78 -7.46
C GLU A 33 0.96 13.58 -8.70
N LYS A 34 2.10 13.24 -9.30
CA LYS A 34 2.61 13.89 -10.52
C LYS A 34 1.72 13.66 -11.76
N SER A 35 1.09 12.49 -11.88
CA SER A 35 0.41 12.06 -13.11
C SER A 35 -1.12 12.13 -13.03
N TRP A 36 -1.67 12.26 -11.82
CA TRP A 36 -3.09 12.18 -11.57
C TRP A 36 -3.79 13.51 -11.78
N ARG A 37 -4.90 13.49 -12.53
CA ARG A 37 -5.79 14.65 -12.68
C ARG A 37 -6.85 14.59 -11.60
N SER A 38 -6.80 15.50 -10.62
CA SER A 38 -7.74 15.54 -9.47
C SER A 38 -9.22 15.54 -9.86
N ALA A 39 -9.58 16.15 -11.00
CA ALA A 39 -10.94 16.13 -11.54
C ALA A 39 -11.47 14.71 -11.86
N LYS A 40 -10.60 13.69 -11.91
CA LYS A 40 -11.01 12.29 -12.09
C LYS A 40 -11.54 11.64 -10.81
N GLY A 41 -11.39 12.27 -9.63
CA GLY A 41 -11.70 11.69 -8.31
C GLY A 41 -10.50 10.99 -7.65
N THR A 42 -10.72 10.27 -6.55
CA THR A 42 -9.62 9.63 -5.80
C THR A 42 -9.15 8.33 -6.47
N PRO A 43 -7.83 8.16 -6.76
CA PRO A 43 -7.28 6.98 -7.43
C PRO A 43 -7.15 5.76 -6.49
N VAL A 44 -8.29 5.16 -6.14
CA VAL A 44 -8.36 4.08 -5.14
C VAL A 44 -8.16 2.67 -5.70
N PHE A 45 -8.17 2.47 -7.03
CA PHE A 45 -8.02 1.14 -7.65
C PHE A 45 -6.91 1.12 -8.70
N THR A 46 -6.42 -0.08 -9.03
CA THR A 46 -5.53 -0.31 -10.18
C THR A 46 -6.20 -1.26 -11.17
N GLU A 47 -6.43 -0.79 -12.39
CA GLU A 47 -6.97 -1.59 -13.51
C GLU A 47 -5.96 -1.59 -14.65
N LYS A 48 -5.57 -2.77 -15.15
CA LYS A 48 -4.56 -2.92 -16.22
C LYS A 48 -3.25 -2.16 -15.95
N GLY A 49 -2.86 -2.05 -14.68
CA GLY A 49 -1.66 -1.32 -14.25
C GLY A 49 -1.80 0.20 -14.18
N GLN A 50 -3.00 0.76 -14.39
CA GLN A 50 -3.30 2.18 -14.27
C GLN A 50 -4.19 2.46 -13.07
N TYR A 51 -3.97 3.59 -12.40
CA TYR A 51 -4.85 4.00 -11.32
C TYR A 51 -6.21 4.44 -11.87
N THR A 52 -7.29 4.08 -11.18
CA THR A 52 -8.65 4.44 -11.53
C THR A 52 -9.47 4.76 -10.28
N THR A 53 -10.60 5.42 -10.48
CA THR A 53 -11.52 5.81 -9.41
C THR A 53 -12.68 4.84 -9.31
N ARG A 54 -13.07 4.56 -8.06
CA ARG A 54 -14.31 3.89 -7.71
C ARG A 54 -14.86 4.52 -6.44
N GLY A 55 -16.15 4.33 -6.20
CA GLY A 55 -16.75 4.76 -4.94
C GLY A 55 -16.02 4.10 -3.77
N TRP A 56 -15.82 4.84 -2.67
CA TRP A 56 -15.19 4.31 -1.46
C TRP A 56 -15.97 3.14 -0.84
N THR A 57 -17.22 2.94 -1.27
CA THR A 57 -18.13 1.86 -0.89
C THR A 57 -18.16 0.69 -1.89
N GLU A 58 -17.44 0.75 -3.01
CA GLU A 58 -17.42 -0.28 -4.06
C GLU A 58 -16.33 -1.35 -3.79
N TRP A 59 -16.22 -1.81 -2.54
CA TRP A 59 -15.23 -2.80 -2.06
C TRP A 59 -15.71 -4.26 -2.18
N THR A 60 -16.78 -4.49 -2.93
CA THR A 60 -17.29 -5.81 -3.36
C THR A 60 -17.18 -5.93 -4.88
#